data_AF-A0A917X1D3-F1
#
_entry.id   AF-A0A917X1D3-F1
#
_cell.length_a   1.000
_cell.length_b   1.000
_cell.length_c   1.000
_cell.angle_alpha   90.00
_cell.angle_beta   90.00
_cell.angle_gamma   90.00
#
_symmetry.space_group_name_H-M   'P 1'
#
loop_
_entity.id
_entity.type
_entity.pdbx_description
1 polymer ?
#
loop_
_entity_poly.entity_id
_entity_poly.type
_entity_poly.pdbx_seq_one_letter_code
_entity_poly.pdbx_strand_id
1 'polypeptide(L)'
;MNQGQGPGQGQAAGPGQAPPVTLTEVEHLQAYHQTTTNREVRALLDELIPYLQQVANWTPGPGTGGGHTRNLGPAQAGGPNRYAISYAGDGTASERIAVLVHELTHVAVNESYDSDMLNYPAPLPANSTATNEAARQTERVGDIDRDQLNAFQAHAVRSAAVLLELLPGAGFRSARMQEVANKLSGHTAQNPLHEYDAVLSHLLVWADRDGISRTTPFYQRLTEMVAETAGWRQAGLITPTAAPDSLDDQRDRVMGARLAIPAPAPTPTPAAGTAGPGTAAPGAAQRGIREQAKSTLSKLAGRFPRRD
;
A
#
# COMPACT_ATOMS: atom_id res chain seq x y z
N MET A 1 -64.62 -3.79 38.29
CA MET A 1 -64.43 -4.00 36.84
C MET A 1 -63.36 -3.02 36.37
N ASN A 2 -62.40 -3.52 35.58
CA ASN A 2 -61.20 -2.89 34.96
C ASN A 2 -60.20 -2.23 35.92
N GLN A 3 -59.03 -2.81 36.24
CA GLN A 3 -57.87 -3.22 35.41
C GLN A 3 -57.26 -2.10 34.56
N GLY A 4 -56.02 -1.74 34.93
CA GLY A 4 -55.09 -0.88 34.20
C GLY A 4 -53.68 -1.08 34.76
N GLN A 5 -53.10 -2.26 34.53
CA GLN A 5 -51.67 -2.54 34.70
C GLN A 5 -50.89 -1.77 33.63
N GLY A 6 -49.90 -0.98 34.04
CA GLY A 6 -48.87 -0.47 33.14
C GLY A 6 -47.59 -1.29 33.26
N PRO A 7 -47.09 -1.92 32.17
CA PRO A 7 -45.68 -2.25 32.01
C PRO A 7 -45.03 -1.10 31.21
N GLY A 8 -43.85 -0.60 31.51
CA GLY A 8 -42.59 -1.30 31.74
C GLY A 8 -41.53 -0.33 31.23
N GLN A 9 -40.57 0.01 32.09
CA GLN A 9 -39.41 0.82 31.72
C GLN A 9 -38.65 0.11 30.60
N GLY A 10 -38.69 0.69 29.39
CA GLY A 10 -37.80 0.31 28.31
C GLY A 10 -36.37 0.65 28.72
N GLN A 11 -35.61 -0.39 29.07
CA GLN A 11 -34.15 -0.31 29.10
C GLN A 11 -33.68 0.27 27.77
N ALA A 12 -33.12 1.47 27.82
CA ALA A 12 -32.35 2.01 26.71
C ALA A 12 -31.24 1.01 26.42
N ALA A 13 -31.28 0.41 25.23
CA ALA A 13 -30.16 -0.37 24.72
C ALA A 13 -28.92 0.53 24.80
N GLY A 14 -27.95 0.12 25.62
CA GLY A 14 -26.64 0.76 25.63
C GLY A 14 -26.05 0.76 24.21
N PRO A 15 -25.09 1.66 23.92
CA PRO A 15 -24.43 1.67 22.62
C PRO A 15 -23.94 0.25 22.34
N GLY A 16 -24.53 -0.37 21.32
CA GLY A 16 -24.21 -1.73 20.92
C GLY A 16 -22.70 -1.79 20.72
N GLN A 17 -22.04 -2.56 21.57
CA GLN A 17 -20.64 -2.88 21.41
C GLN A 17 -20.47 -3.39 19.99
N ALA A 18 -19.58 -2.76 19.21
CA ALA A 18 -19.30 -3.20 17.85
C ALA A 18 -19.01 -4.71 17.90
N PRO A 19 -19.61 -5.52 17.01
CA PRO A 19 -19.37 -6.96 17.02
C PRO A 19 -17.86 -7.21 16.96
N PRO A 20 -17.32 -8.17 17.73
CA PRO A 20 -15.90 -8.49 17.69
C PRO A 20 -15.52 -8.84 16.25
N VAL A 21 -14.44 -8.25 15.76
CA VAL A 21 -13.90 -8.48 14.43
C VAL A 21 -13.39 -9.93 14.39
N THR A 22 -14.19 -10.87 13.94
CA THR A 22 -13.73 -12.23 13.59
C THR A 22 -13.55 -12.29 12.09
N LEU A 23 -12.47 -11.68 11.61
CA LEU A 23 -11.86 -12.12 10.36
C LEU A 23 -10.58 -12.85 10.72
N THR A 24 -10.45 -14.04 10.14
CA THR A 24 -9.26 -14.89 10.25
C THR A 24 -7.96 -14.12 10.03
N GLU A 25 -7.96 -13.11 9.14
CA GLU A 25 -6.76 -12.29 8.91
C GLU A 25 -6.41 -11.35 10.06
N VAL A 26 -7.39 -10.83 10.80
CA VAL A 26 -7.14 -10.01 12.00
C VAL A 26 -6.56 -10.87 13.12
N GLU A 27 -7.08 -12.09 13.29
CA GLU A 27 -6.51 -13.08 14.21
C GLU A 27 -5.08 -13.44 13.81
N HIS A 28 -4.81 -13.63 12.51
CA HIS A 28 -3.46 -13.86 12.01
C HIS A 28 -2.51 -12.67 12.23
N LEU A 29 -2.99 -11.44 12.07
CA LEU A 29 -2.21 -10.23 12.36
C LEU A 29 -1.86 -10.15 13.85
N GLN A 30 -2.84 -10.41 14.74
CA GLN A 30 -2.62 -10.44 16.19
C GLN A 30 -1.68 -11.58 16.60
N ALA A 31 -1.81 -12.76 16.00
CA ALA A 31 -0.88 -13.87 16.23
C ALA A 31 0.54 -13.54 15.74
N TYR A 32 0.66 -12.84 14.60
CA TYR A 32 1.95 -12.37 14.10
C TYR A 32 2.58 -11.36 15.05
N HIS A 33 1.81 -10.42 15.58
CA HIS A 33 2.26 -9.47 16.60
C HIS A 33 2.80 -10.15 17.86
N GLN A 34 2.11 -11.18 18.34
CA GLN A 34 2.53 -11.96 19.52
C GLN A 34 3.83 -12.75 19.27
N THR A 35 4.08 -13.18 18.04
CA THR A 35 5.17 -14.10 17.70
C THR A 35 6.40 -13.42 17.08
N THR A 36 6.25 -12.22 16.50
CA THR A 36 7.39 -11.51 15.91
C THR A 36 8.39 -11.11 16.98
N THR A 37 9.66 -11.45 16.76
CA THR A 37 10.80 -11.07 17.62
C THR A 37 11.53 -9.83 17.08
N ASN A 38 11.02 -9.28 15.99
CA ASN A 38 11.56 -8.11 15.34
C ASN A 38 11.03 -6.86 16.04
N ARG A 39 11.94 -6.04 16.59
CA ARG A 39 11.55 -4.90 17.41
C ARG A 39 10.86 -3.83 16.58
N GLU A 40 11.35 -3.62 15.38
CA GLU A 40 10.90 -2.59 14.45
C GLU A 40 9.51 -2.95 13.91
N VAL A 41 9.30 -4.21 13.52
CA VAL A 41 7.96 -4.72 13.16
C VAL A 41 7.01 -4.67 14.36
N ARG A 42 7.47 -5.07 15.55
CA ARG A 42 6.62 -5.04 16.75
C ARG A 42 6.16 -3.62 17.07
N ALA A 43 7.06 -2.64 17.02
CA ALA A 43 6.73 -1.24 17.25
C ALA A 43 5.69 -0.72 16.23
N LEU A 44 5.84 -1.09 14.95
CA LEU A 44 4.85 -0.79 13.91
C LEU A 44 3.49 -1.44 14.23
N LEU A 45 3.47 -2.71 14.64
CA LEU A 45 2.22 -3.41 14.96
C LEU A 45 1.57 -2.87 16.25
N ASP A 46 2.35 -2.48 17.26
CA ASP A 46 1.87 -1.83 18.48
C ASP A 46 1.12 -0.53 18.17
N GLU A 47 1.60 0.22 17.18
CA GLU A 47 0.94 1.43 16.68
C GLU A 47 -0.33 1.11 15.88
N LEU A 48 -0.28 0.10 15.00
CA LEU A 48 -1.36 -0.16 14.03
C LEU A 48 -2.54 -0.94 14.61
N ILE A 49 -2.30 -1.87 15.53
CA ILE A 49 -3.35 -2.74 16.11
C ILE A 49 -4.51 -1.97 16.73
N PRO A 50 -4.30 -0.87 17.47
CA PRO A 50 -5.39 -0.04 17.99
C PRO A 50 -6.35 0.46 16.90
N TYR A 51 -5.94 0.63 15.65
CA TYR A 51 -6.81 1.09 14.57
C TYR A 51 -7.77 0.02 14.06
N LEU A 52 -7.57 -1.26 14.40
CA LEU A 52 -8.51 -2.34 14.06
C LEU A 52 -9.94 -2.03 14.53
N GLN A 53 -10.10 -1.35 15.67
CA GLN A 53 -11.40 -0.99 16.22
C GLN A 53 -12.12 0.13 15.44
N GLN A 54 -11.40 0.87 14.60
CA GLN A 54 -11.96 1.94 13.77
C GLN A 54 -12.44 1.43 12.40
N VAL A 55 -12.04 0.21 12.01
CA VAL A 55 -12.47 -0.41 10.76
C VAL A 55 -13.84 -1.05 10.94
N ALA A 56 -14.84 -0.42 10.35
CA ALA A 56 -16.24 -0.83 10.39
C ALA A 56 -16.54 -2.03 9.49
N ASN A 57 -15.92 -2.07 8.31
CA ASN A 57 -16.19 -3.05 7.27
C ASN A 57 -14.88 -3.62 6.76
N TRP A 58 -14.82 -4.95 6.73
CA TRP A 58 -13.73 -5.70 6.13
C TRP A 58 -14.30 -6.50 4.97
N THR A 59 -13.76 -6.29 3.78
CA THR A 59 -14.29 -6.92 2.56
C THR A 59 -13.19 -7.68 1.84
N PRO A 60 -13.11 -9.01 2.00
CA PRO A 60 -12.21 -9.81 1.19
C PRO A 60 -12.68 -9.80 -0.27
N GLY A 61 -11.74 -9.61 -1.19
CA GLY A 61 -11.95 -9.68 -2.64
C GLY A 61 -11.04 -10.72 -3.29
N PRO A 62 -11.37 -11.17 -4.52
CA PRO A 62 -10.52 -12.07 -5.26
C PRO A 62 -9.19 -11.40 -5.65
N GLY A 63 -8.12 -12.19 -5.76
CA GLY A 63 -6.80 -11.73 -6.20
C GLY A 63 -5.73 -11.74 -5.10
N THR A 64 -4.58 -11.12 -5.39
CA THR A 64 -3.40 -11.09 -4.51
C THR A 64 -2.79 -9.69 -4.42
N GLY A 65 -2.16 -9.37 -3.28
CA GLY A 65 -1.21 -8.25 -3.14
C GLY A 65 -1.78 -6.82 -3.10
N GLY A 66 -3.10 -6.65 -3.20
CA GLY A 66 -3.77 -5.34 -3.18
C GLY A 66 -4.81 -5.21 -2.08
N GLY A 67 -5.10 -3.96 -1.72
CA GLY A 67 -6.19 -3.57 -0.84
C GLY A 67 -6.60 -2.14 -1.12
N HIS A 68 -7.63 -1.69 -0.42
CA HIS A 68 -8.08 -0.32 -0.47
C HIS A 68 -8.72 0.07 0.86
N THR A 69 -8.29 1.20 1.39
CA THR A 69 -8.85 1.83 2.58
C THR A 69 -9.67 3.04 2.19
N ARG A 70 -10.85 3.17 2.79
CA ARG A 70 -11.74 4.31 2.61
C ARG A 70 -12.14 4.92 3.95
N ASN A 71 -12.03 6.25 4.04
CA ASN A 71 -12.60 7.03 5.13
C ASN A 71 -14.12 7.15 4.97
N LEU A 72 -14.87 6.69 5.97
CA LEU A 72 -16.33 6.80 6.04
C LEU A 72 -16.78 8.06 6.80
N GLY A 73 -15.84 8.85 7.31
CA GLY A 73 -16.08 10.01 8.16
C GLY A 73 -16.30 9.64 9.63
N PRO A 74 -16.61 10.65 10.47
CA PRO A 74 -16.77 10.46 11.91
C PRO A 74 -17.92 9.52 12.23
N ALA A 75 -17.79 8.76 13.31
CA ALA A 75 -18.91 7.98 13.83
C ALA A 75 -20.11 8.89 14.15
N GLN A 76 -21.35 8.39 13.94
CA GLN A 76 -22.59 9.15 14.16
C GLN A 76 -22.73 9.76 15.57
N ALA A 77 -21.99 9.24 16.56
CA ALA A 77 -21.99 9.71 17.94
C ALA A 77 -20.86 10.72 18.28
N GLY A 78 -20.12 11.25 17.29
CA GLY A 78 -19.06 12.22 17.51
C GLY A 78 -17.73 11.63 17.99
N GLY A 79 -17.35 10.45 17.47
CA GLY A 79 -16.09 9.75 17.77
C GLY A 79 -15.06 9.84 16.63
N PRO A 80 -13.96 9.05 16.70
CA PRO A 80 -12.98 8.95 15.63
C PRO A 80 -13.63 8.54 14.30
N ASN A 81 -12.91 8.77 13.20
CA ASN A 81 -13.39 8.34 11.89
C ASN A 81 -13.57 6.83 11.84
N ARG A 82 -14.48 6.39 10.99
CA ARG A 82 -14.70 4.98 10.70
C ARG A 82 -14.16 4.66 9.32
N TYR A 83 -13.67 3.44 9.16
CA TYR A 83 -13.02 3.01 7.92
C TYR A 83 -13.67 1.78 7.33
N ALA A 84 -13.54 1.62 6.02
CA ALA A 84 -13.76 0.36 5.32
C ALA A 84 -12.46 -0.07 4.65
N ILE A 85 -12.08 -1.34 4.84
CA ILE A 85 -10.92 -1.94 4.19
C ILE A 85 -11.41 -3.07 3.30
N SER A 86 -11.09 -3.01 2.02
CA SER A 86 -11.12 -4.16 1.13
C SER A 86 -9.72 -4.69 0.90
N TYR A 87 -9.56 -6.02 0.77
CA TYR A 87 -8.24 -6.63 0.63
C TYR A 87 -8.32 -7.92 -0.17
N ALA A 88 -7.21 -8.24 -0.84
CA ALA A 88 -7.04 -9.46 -1.61
C ALA A 88 -6.94 -10.70 -0.69
N GLY A 89 -7.87 -11.65 -0.83
CA GLY A 89 -7.97 -12.84 0.04
C GLY A 89 -7.12 -14.05 -0.40
N ASP A 90 -6.75 -14.14 -1.67
CA ASP A 90 -6.19 -15.38 -2.25
C ASP A 90 -4.66 -15.51 -2.11
N GLY A 91 -4.00 -14.56 -1.44
CA GLY A 91 -2.56 -14.55 -1.24
C GLY A 91 -2.03 -15.56 -0.22
N THR A 92 -0.73 -15.64 -0.04
CA THR A 92 -0.12 -16.31 1.11
C THR A 92 -0.48 -15.59 2.41
N ALA A 93 -0.32 -16.25 3.56
CA ALA A 93 -0.49 -15.59 4.86
C ALA A 93 0.45 -14.37 5.02
N SER A 94 1.66 -14.44 4.44
CA SER A 94 2.60 -13.32 4.41
C SER A 94 2.06 -12.14 3.61
N GLU A 95 1.50 -12.38 2.42
CA GLU A 95 0.87 -11.33 1.62
C GLU A 95 -0.34 -10.70 2.30
N ARG A 96 -1.23 -11.52 2.87
CA ARG A 96 -2.43 -10.99 3.54
C ARG A 96 -2.08 -10.11 4.74
N ILE A 97 -1.13 -10.53 5.59
CA ILE A 97 -0.69 -9.73 6.73
C ILE A 97 -0.06 -8.42 6.25
N ALA A 98 0.80 -8.47 5.24
CA ALA A 98 1.45 -7.27 4.73
C ALA A 98 0.44 -6.28 4.09
N VAL A 99 -0.59 -6.79 3.40
CA VAL A 99 -1.71 -5.97 2.91
C VAL A 99 -2.50 -5.37 4.08
N LEU A 100 -2.84 -6.13 5.12
CA LEU A 100 -3.53 -5.56 6.28
C LEU A 100 -2.71 -4.44 6.95
N VAL A 101 -1.41 -4.63 7.09
CA VAL A 101 -0.51 -3.60 7.63
C VAL A 101 -0.46 -2.38 6.74
N HIS A 102 -0.42 -2.57 5.41
CA HIS A 102 -0.49 -1.48 4.44
C HIS A 102 -1.78 -0.67 4.60
N GLU A 103 -2.94 -1.33 4.63
CA GLU A 103 -4.24 -0.67 4.76
C GLU A 103 -4.43 0.01 6.12
N LEU A 104 -3.98 -0.61 7.21
CA LEU A 104 -4.00 0.03 8.53
C LEU A 104 -3.04 1.22 8.64
N THR A 105 -1.97 1.24 7.85
CA THR A 105 -1.08 2.42 7.78
C THR A 105 -1.82 3.61 7.17
N HIS A 106 -2.67 3.41 6.16
CA HIS A 106 -3.53 4.48 5.63
C HIS A 106 -4.46 5.04 6.70
N VAL A 107 -5.06 4.18 7.53
CA VAL A 107 -5.87 4.60 8.68
C VAL A 107 -5.04 5.45 9.66
N ALA A 108 -3.86 4.97 10.05
CA ALA A 108 -2.96 5.69 10.95
C ALA A 108 -2.56 7.06 10.40
N VAL A 109 -2.23 7.13 9.10
CA VAL A 109 -1.91 8.36 8.38
C VAL A 109 -3.06 9.35 8.45
N ASN A 110 -4.29 8.91 8.16
CA ASN A 110 -5.45 9.79 8.19
C ASN A 110 -5.75 10.32 9.60
N GLU A 111 -5.66 9.45 10.61
CA GLU A 111 -5.89 9.86 12.01
C GLU A 111 -4.79 10.80 12.52
N SER A 112 -3.54 10.63 12.07
CA SER A 112 -2.40 11.44 12.51
C SER A 112 -2.41 12.84 11.89
N TYR A 113 -2.87 12.96 10.65
CA TYR A 113 -2.78 14.20 9.89
C TYR A 113 -4.12 14.89 9.66
N ASP A 114 -5.23 14.26 10.09
CA ASP A 114 -6.60 14.64 9.71
C ASP A 114 -6.69 14.90 8.20
N SER A 115 -6.16 13.98 7.40
CA SER A 115 -5.88 14.17 5.98
C SER A 115 -6.26 12.94 5.17
N ASP A 116 -7.40 13.04 4.46
CA ASP A 116 -8.18 11.97 3.79
C ASP A 116 -7.31 10.92 3.06
N MET A 117 -6.69 10.01 3.82
CA MET A 117 -5.67 9.04 3.39
C MET A 117 -4.43 9.64 2.72
N LEU A 118 -4.11 10.91 2.96
CA LEU A 118 -2.89 11.53 2.45
C LEU A 118 -1.78 11.43 3.50
N ASN A 119 -0.62 10.95 3.08
CA ASN A 119 0.67 10.97 3.80
C ASN A 119 1.22 12.39 3.93
N TYR A 120 0.35 13.40 4.00
CA TYR A 120 0.70 14.80 4.17
C TYR A 120 -0.45 15.54 4.87
N PRO A 121 -0.18 16.34 5.93
CA PRO A 121 -1.17 17.17 6.59
C PRO A 121 -1.79 18.18 5.63
N ALA A 122 -3.03 17.94 5.24
CA ALA A 122 -3.76 18.75 4.29
C ALA A 122 -5.22 18.79 4.71
N PRO A 123 -5.61 19.65 5.67
CA PRO A 123 -6.98 19.72 6.16
C PRO A 123 -7.96 20.05 5.02
N LEU A 124 -9.20 19.55 5.12
CA LEU A 124 -10.22 19.85 4.12
C LEU A 124 -10.60 21.33 4.24
N PRO A 125 -10.74 22.06 3.12
CA PRO A 125 -11.12 23.46 3.17
C PRO A 125 -12.51 23.63 3.81
N ALA A 126 -12.71 24.69 4.59
CA ALA A 126 -13.97 24.91 5.32
C ALA A 126 -15.22 25.03 4.41
N ASN A 127 -15.00 25.37 3.15
CA ASN A 127 -16.01 25.49 2.09
C ASN A 127 -16.01 24.30 1.12
N SER A 128 -15.44 23.15 1.51
CA SER A 128 -15.39 21.95 0.69
C SER A 128 -16.76 21.56 0.16
N THR A 129 -16.81 21.25 -1.13
CA THR A 129 -18.03 20.73 -1.80
C THR A 129 -17.91 19.25 -2.15
N ALA A 130 -16.79 18.63 -1.79
CA ALA A 130 -16.49 17.26 -2.11
C ALA A 130 -17.52 16.28 -1.52
N THR A 131 -18.14 15.50 -2.41
CA THR A 131 -19.15 14.48 -2.05
C THR A 131 -18.57 13.07 -1.93
N ASN A 132 -17.29 12.90 -2.26
CA ASN A 132 -16.58 11.62 -2.21
C ASN A 132 -15.10 11.82 -1.85
N GLU A 133 -14.43 10.71 -1.51
CA GLU A 133 -13.02 10.65 -1.12
C GLU A 133 -12.08 11.31 -2.14
N ALA A 134 -12.18 10.92 -3.41
CA ALA A 134 -11.29 11.43 -4.46
C ALA A 134 -11.40 12.96 -4.64
N ALA A 135 -12.62 13.49 -4.53
CA ALA A 135 -12.86 14.93 -4.56
C ALA A 135 -12.27 15.63 -3.31
N ARG A 136 -12.44 15.06 -2.11
CA ARG A 136 -11.88 15.62 -0.87
C ARG A 136 -10.36 15.68 -0.93
N GLN A 137 -9.72 14.61 -1.39
CA GLN A 137 -8.27 14.57 -1.59
C GLN A 137 -7.80 15.63 -2.58
N THR A 138 -8.51 15.81 -3.69
CA THR A 138 -8.19 16.84 -4.70
C THR A 138 -8.29 18.25 -4.10
N GLU A 139 -9.38 18.55 -3.38
CA GLU A 139 -9.56 19.84 -2.69
C GLU A 139 -8.47 20.07 -1.63
N ARG A 140 -8.14 19.05 -0.82
CA ARG A 140 -7.06 19.11 0.18
C ARG A 140 -5.71 19.45 -0.43
N VAL A 141 -5.36 18.82 -1.56
CA VAL A 141 -4.08 19.08 -2.24
C VAL A 141 -4.02 20.47 -2.87
N GLY A 142 -5.16 20.99 -3.34
CA GLY A 142 -5.25 22.31 -3.98
C GLY A 142 -4.85 23.48 -3.07
N ASP A 143 -5.04 23.33 -1.76
CA ASP A 143 -4.81 24.38 -0.77
C ASP A 143 -3.43 24.31 -0.08
N ILE A 144 -2.59 23.33 -0.43
CA ILE A 144 -1.26 23.14 0.17
C ILE A 144 -0.23 24.05 -0.52
N ASP A 145 0.73 24.54 0.27
CA ASP A 145 1.95 25.16 -0.25
C ASP A 145 2.68 24.21 -1.21
N ARG A 146 2.85 24.66 -2.46
CA ARG A 146 3.39 23.83 -3.54
C ARG A 146 4.83 23.39 -3.28
N ASP A 147 5.62 24.21 -2.60
CA ASP A 147 7.02 23.89 -2.30
C ASP A 147 7.11 22.81 -1.23
N GLN A 148 6.25 22.87 -0.21
CA GLN A 148 6.18 21.81 0.80
C GLN A 148 5.71 20.48 0.20
N LEU A 149 4.68 20.54 -0.64
CA LEU A 149 4.19 19.35 -1.36
C LEU A 149 5.29 18.73 -2.22
N ASN A 150 5.99 19.55 -3.01
CA ASN A 150 7.08 19.10 -3.86
C ASN A 150 8.24 18.53 -3.02
N ALA A 151 8.56 19.14 -1.87
CA ALA A 151 9.61 18.65 -0.97
C ALA A 151 9.27 17.26 -0.42
N PHE A 152 8.02 17.04 0.00
CA PHE A 152 7.57 15.72 0.44
C PHE A 152 7.62 14.69 -0.71
N GLN A 153 7.12 15.04 -1.89
CA GLN A 153 7.17 14.14 -3.05
C GLN A 153 8.61 13.78 -3.42
N ALA A 154 9.52 14.75 -3.42
CA ALA A 154 10.94 14.51 -3.69
C ALA A 154 11.57 13.60 -2.63
N HIS A 155 11.22 13.78 -1.34
CA HIS A 155 11.64 12.88 -0.26
C HIS A 155 11.17 11.44 -0.51
N ALA A 156 9.88 11.23 -0.78
CA ALA A 156 9.30 9.91 -0.99
C ALA A 156 9.89 9.20 -2.22
N VAL A 157 10.02 9.91 -3.36
CA VAL A 157 10.60 9.35 -4.59
C VAL A 157 12.08 9.02 -4.41
N ARG A 158 12.86 9.89 -3.75
CA ARG A 158 14.25 9.61 -3.39
C ARG A 158 14.37 8.37 -2.51
N SER A 159 13.50 8.25 -1.50
CA SER A 159 13.48 7.09 -0.62
C SER A 159 13.19 5.79 -1.40
N ALA A 160 12.27 5.83 -2.36
CA ALA A 160 12.03 4.71 -3.26
C ALA A 160 13.25 4.36 -4.12
N ALA A 161 13.94 5.37 -4.68
CA ALA A 161 15.16 5.17 -5.46
C ALA A 161 16.26 4.48 -4.64
N VAL A 162 16.52 4.99 -3.42
CA VAL A 162 17.51 4.40 -2.51
C VAL A 162 17.18 2.95 -2.20
N LEU A 163 15.94 2.62 -1.88
CA LEU A 163 15.55 1.23 -1.60
C LEU A 163 15.68 0.34 -2.84
N LEU A 164 15.34 0.83 -4.04
CA LEU A 164 15.53 0.09 -5.29
C LEU A 164 17.00 -0.20 -5.59
N GLU A 165 17.90 0.74 -5.32
CA GLU A 165 19.35 0.54 -5.52
C GLU A 165 19.95 -0.49 -4.55
N LEU A 166 19.43 -0.56 -3.32
CA LEU A 166 19.87 -1.53 -2.32
C LEU A 166 19.23 -2.92 -2.50
N LEU A 167 18.11 -2.98 -3.23
CA LEU A 167 17.29 -4.18 -3.39
C LEU A 167 18.03 -5.42 -3.93
N PRO A 168 18.95 -5.33 -4.92
CA PRO A 168 19.70 -6.50 -5.40
C PRO A 168 20.52 -7.20 -4.30
N GLY A 169 21.00 -6.45 -3.30
CA GLY A 169 21.76 -6.96 -2.16
C GLY A 169 20.91 -7.34 -0.95
N ALA A 170 19.58 -7.22 -1.03
CA ALA A 170 18.69 -7.45 0.10
C ALA A 170 18.53 -8.93 0.47
N GLY A 171 18.77 -9.85 -0.47
CA GLY A 171 18.59 -11.30 -0.23
C GLY A 171 17.18 -11.82 -0.49
N PHE A 172 16.29 -11.02 -1.08
CA PHE A 172 15.00 -11.50 -1.58
C PHE A 172 15.16 -12.49 -2.74
N ARG A 173 14.22 -13.44 -2.84
CA ARG A 173 14.07 -14.25 -4.06
C ARG A 173 13.68 -13.36 -5.24
N SER A 174 14.06 -13.74 -6.46
CA SER A 174 13.84 -12.92 -7.66
C SER A 174 12.37 -12.49 -7.87
N ALA A 175 11.41 -13.38 -7.60
CA ALA A 175 9.99 -13.06 -7.69
C ALA A 175 9.58 -11.95 -6.69
N ARG A 176 9.91 -12.11 -5.40
CA ARG A 176 9.66 -11.09 -4.38
C ARG A 176 10.39 -9.80 -4.68
N MET A 177 11.62 -9.86 -5.18
CA MET A 177 12.39 -8.69 -5.58
C MET A 177 11.64 -7.86 -6.64
N GLN A 178 11.02 -8.51 -7.62
CA GLN A 178 10.19 -7.82 -8.61
C GLN A 178 8.94 -7.20 -8.00
N GLU A 179 8.30 -7.88 -7.04
CA GLU A 179 7.13 -7.33 -6.32
C GLU A 179 7.49 -6.12 -5.46
N VAL A 180 8.62 -6.17 -4.73
CA VAL A 180 9.16 -5.03 -3.97
C VAL A 180 9.44 -3.87 -4.92
N ALA A 181 10.11 -4.16 -6.04
CA ALA A 181 10.44 -3.15 -7.03
C ALA A 181 9.18 -2.50 -7.64
N ASN A 182 8.14 -3.29 -7.92
CA ASN A 182 6.85 -2.79 -8.40
C ASN A 182 6.15 -1.88 -7.39
N LYS A 183 6.19 -2.19 -6.08
CA LYS A 183 5.63 -1.30 -5.06
C LYS A 183 6.41 0.02 -4.97
N LEU A 184 7.74 -0.04 -4.92
CA LEU A 184 8.56 1.17 -4.85
C LEU A 184 8.39 2.06 -6.08
N SER A 185 8.42 1.50 -7.29
CA SER A 185 8.32 2.30 -8.52
C SER A 185 6.88 2.65 -8.89
N GLY A 186 5.93 1.74 -8.68
CA GLY A 186 4.55 1.86 -9.16
C GLY A 186 3.58 2.45 -8.14
N HIS A 187 3.88 2.35 -6.84
CA HIS A 187 3.03 2.90 -5.79
C HIS A 187 3.70 4.12 -5.18
N THR A 188 4.85 3.95 -4.53
CA THR A 188 5.53 5.06 -3.84
C THR A 188 5.95 6.17 -4.79
N ALA A 189 6.63 5.86 -5.89
CA ALA A 189 7.15 6.91 -6.76
C ALA A 189 6.07 7.59 -7.62
N GLN A 190 4.97 6.88 -7.95
CA GLN A 190 3.87 7.42 -8.76
C GLN A 190 2.82 8.14 -7.92
N ASN A 191 2.52 7.61 -6.72
CA ASN A 191 1.51 8.13 -5.81
C ASN A 191 2.10 8.38 -4.41
N PRO A 192 3.16 9.20 -4.27
CA PRO A 192 3.87 9.39 -2.99
C PRO A 192 2.97 9.93 -1.88
N LEU A 193 1.99 10.77 -2.23
CA LEU A 193 1.03 11.33 -1.28
C LEU A 193 0.09 10.27 -0.68
N HIS A 194 -0.10 9.14 -1.33
CA HIS A 194 -1.02 8.09 -0.88
C HIS A 194 -0.29 6.86 -0.38
N GLU A 195 0.83 6.50 -1.00
CA GLU A 195 1.39 5.16 -0.84
C GLU A 195 2.70 5.12 -0.05
N TYR A 196 3.35 6.26 0.22
CA TYR A 196 4.73 6.24 0.74
C TYR A 196 4.88 5.42 2.01
N ASP A 197 4.12 5.77 3.05
CA ASP A 197 4.23 5.14 4.36
C ASP A 197 3.70 3.71 4.35
N ALA A 198 2.53 3.51 3.75
CA ALA A 198 1.90 2.21 3.64
C ALA A 198 2.77 1.20 2.87
N VAL A 199 3.50 1.64 1.83
CA VAL A 199 4.46 0.78 1.12
C VAL A 199 5.64 0.44 2.02
N LEU A 200 6.23 1.39 2.74
CA LEU A 200 7.36 1.10 3.64
C LEU A 200 6.98 0.07 4.72
N SER A 201 5.84 0.27 5.37
CA SER A 201 5.27 -0.68 6.34
C SER A 201 5.02 -2.06 5.74
N HIS A 202 4.45 -2.12 4.53
CA HIS A 202 4.26 -3.37 3.77
C HIS A 202 5.59 -4.10 3.56
N LEU A 203 6.60 -3.39 3.04
CA LEU A 203 7.90 -3.95 2.73
C LEU A 203 8.64 -4.44 3.98
N LEU A 204 8.48 -3.77 5.12
CA LEU A 204 9.09 -4.18 6.38
C LEU A 204 8.54 -5.53 6.85
N VAL A 205 7.22 -5.72 6.73
CA VAL A 205 6.57 -7.01 7.02
C VAL A 205 7.06 -8.10 6.08
N TRP A 206 7.13 -7.83 4.77
CA TRP A 206 7.70 -8.79 3.82
C TRP A 206 9.14 -9.15 4.14
N ALA A 207 9.98 -8.17 4.47
CA ALA A 207 11.37 -8.42 4.81
C ALA A 207 11.51 -9.31 6.05
N ASP A 208 10.70 -9.07 7.10
CA ASP A 208 10.71 -9.91 8.30
C ASP A 208 10.20 -11.34 8.02
N ARG A 209 9.08 -11.46 7.30
CA ARG A 209 8.45 -12.75 6.98
C ARG A 209 9.27 -13.61 6.03
N ASP A 210 10.00 -12.98 5.11
CA ASP A 210 10.88 -13.65 4.16
C ASP A 210 12.28 -13.91 4.74
N GLY A 211 12.52 -13.54 6.01
CA GLY A 211 13.77 -13.82 6.72
C GLY A 211 14.96 -13.00 6.21
N ILE A 212 14.72 -11.80 5.71
CA ILE A 212 15.77 -10.89 5.24
C ILE A 212 16.67 -10.49 6.40
N SER A 213 17.99 -10.55 6.19
CA SER A 213 18.94 -10.23 7.25
C SER A 213 18.85 -8.75 7.62
N ARG A 214 18.74 -8.50 8.93
CA ARG A 214 18.71 -7.16 9.54
C ARG A 214 20.02 -6.39 9.39
N THR A 215 21.09 -7.07 8.97
CA THR A 215 22.39 -6.46 8.68
C THR A 215 22.54 -6.00 7.23
N THR A 216 21.55 -6.28 6.36
CA THR A 216 21.61 -5.78 4.99
C THR A 216 21.35 -4.27 4.97
N PRO A 217 22.05 -3.51 4.09
CA PRO A 217 21.79 -2.08 3.91
C PRO A 217 20.34 -1.78 3.55
N PHE A 218 19.70 -2.64 2.75
CA PHE A 218 18.28 -2.51 2.42
C PHE A 218 17.40 -2.53 3.67
N TYR A 219 17.60 -3.52 4.54
CA TYR A 219 16.78 -3.68 5.75
C TYR A 219 16.97 -2.51 6.70
N GLN A 220 18.22 -2.12 6.96
CA GLN A 220 18.56 -0.99 7.83
C GLN A 220 17.90 0.29 7.33
N ARG A 221 18.04 0.57 6.03
CA ARG A 221 17.48 1.79 5.44
C ARG A 221 15.94 1.79 5.44
N LEU A 222 15.33 0.64 5.19
CA LEU A 222 13.88 0.48 5.29
C LEU A 222 13.38 0.73 6.72
N THR A 223 14.05 0.18 7.73
CA THR A 223 13.66 0.41 9.14
C THR A 223 13.84 1.86 9.58
N GLU A 224 14.89 2.54 9.13
CA GLU A 224 15.08 3.98 9.38
C GLU A 224 13.93 4.80 8.79
N MET A 225 13.50 4.49 7.57
CA MET A 225 12.39 5.20 6.91
C MET A 225 11.04 4.92 7.59
N VAL A 226 10.78 3.67 8.01
CA VAL A 226 9.55 3.35 8.78
C VAL A 226 9.56 4.06 10.14
N ALA A 227 10.72 4.14 10.81
CA ALA A 227 10.84 4.89 12.06
C ALA A 227 10.65 6.40 11.86
N GLU A 228 11.16 6.96 10.75
CA GLU A 228 10.94 8.35 10.36
C GLU A 228 9.45 8.66 10.18
N THR A 229 8.72 7.86 9.40
CA THR A 229 7.29 8.09 9.17
C THR A 229 6.46 7.89 10.44
N ALA A 230 6.81 6.91 11.28
CA ALA A 230 6.18 6.75 12.60
C ALA A 230 6.41 7.98 13.49
N GLY A 231 7.61 8.58 13.45
CA GLY A 231 7.90 9.82 14.15
C GLY A 231 7.05 11.00 13.65
N TRP A 232 6.84 11.12 12.34
CA TRP A 232 5.96 12.15 11.77
C TRP A 232 4.49 11.97 12.17
N ARG A 233 3.98 10.73 12.13
CA ARG A 233 2.62 10.41 12.57
C ARG A 233 2.40 10.76 14.03
N GLN A 234 3.33 10.39 14.91
CA GLN A 234 3.27 10.75 16.34
C GLN A 234 3.33 12.26 16.58
N ALA A 235 4.07 12.99 15.75
CA ALA A 235 4.16 14.45 15.84
C ALA A 235 2.97 15.19 15.19
N GLY A 236 2.16 14.51 14.37
CA GLY A 236 1.13 15.13 13.54
C GLY A 236 1.68 16.11 12.49
N LEU A 237 2.98 16.04 12.18
CA LEU A 237 3.68 16.97 11.29
C LEU A 237 4.74 16.22 10.50
N ILE A 238 4.87 16.58 9.22
CA ILE A 238 5.91 16.06 8.33
C ILE A 238 7.03 17.07 8.19
N THR A 239 8.25 16.59 8.43
CA THR A 239 9.48 17.36 8.23
C THR A 239 10.38 16.59 7.26
N PRO A 240 10.11 16.68 5.94
CA PRO A 240 10.87 15.91 4.97
C PRO A 240 12.33 16.38 4.98
N THR A 241 13.25 15.43 4.90
CA THR A 241 14.68 15.79 4.80
C THR A 241 14.89 16.48 3.44
N ALA A 242 15.45 17.69 3.47
CA ALA A 242 15.68 18.51 2.28
C ALA A 242 16.38 17.70 1.18
N ALA A 243 15.84 17.78 -0.04
CA ALA A 243 16.47 17.18 -1.22
C ALA A 243 17.43 18.18 -1.86
N PRO A 244 18.68 17.80 -2.16
CA PRO A 244 19.55 18.62 -3.00
C PRO A 244 19.10 18.58 -4.48
N ASP A 245 18.39 17.53 -4.88
CA ASP A 245 18.04 17.23 -6.27
C ASP A 245 16.56 17.48 -6.57
N SER A 246 16.22 17.69 -7.85
CA SER A 246 14.83 17.90 -8.27
C SER A 246 14.00 16.61 -8.23
N LEU A 247 12.67 16.75 -8.17
CA LEU A 247 11.73 15.62 -8.21
C LEU A 247 11.90 14.77 -9.49
N ASP A 248 12.16 15.42 -10.63
CA ASP A 248 12.31 14.73 -11.91
C ASP A 248 13.62 13.91 -11.96
N ASP A 249 14.72 14.45 -11.41
CA ASP A 249 15.98 13.69 -11.27
C ASP A 249 15.78 12.41 -10.45
N GLN A 250 14.98 12.49 -9.37
CA GLN A 250 14.69 11.31 -8.55
C GLN A 250 13.78 10.30 -9.27
N ARG A 251 12.84 10.76 -10.11
CA ARG A 251 12.01 9.86 -10.92
C ARG A 251 12.84 9.10 -11.94
N ASP A 252 13.77 9.76 -12.60
CA ASP A 252 14.70 9.12 -13.54
C ASP A 252 15.59 8.10 -12.82
N ARG A 253 16.06 8.43 -11.62
CA ARG A 253 16.81 7.51 -10.76
C ARG A 253 15.98 6.26 -10.38
N VAL A 254 14.71 6.43 -10.00
CA VAL A 254 13.80 5.30 -9.74
C VAL A 254 13.68 4.41 -10.97
N MET A 255 13.47 4.98 -12.16
CA MET A 255 13.32 4.22 -13.40
C MET A 255 14.61 3.47 -13.75
N GLY A 256 15.77 4.12 -13.61
CA GLY A 256 17.07 3.49 -13.80
C GLY A 256 17.31 2.33 -12.85
N ALA A 257 17.09 2.54 -11.55
CA ALA A 257 17.23 1.50 -10.53
C ALA A 257 16.25 0.33 -10.74
N ARG A 258 15.01 0.62 -11.15
CA ARG A 258 13.99 -0.39 -11.45
C ARG A 258 14.40 -1.31 -12.60
N LEU A 259 14.99 -0.75 -13.66
CA LEU A 259 15.48 -1.49 -14.82
C LEU A 259 16.70 -2.38 -14.49
N ALA A 260 17.46 -2.04 -13.46
CA ALA A 260 18.58 -2.84 -12.98
C ALA A 260 18.15 -4.08 -12.18
N ILE A 261 16.87 -4.19 -11.78
CA ILE A 261 16.38 -5.33 -11.01
C ILE A 261 16.29 -6.59 -11.89
N PRO A 262 16.98 -7.69 -11.54
CA PRO A 262 17.00 -8.91 -12.34
C PRO A 262 15.60 -9.50 -12.58
N ALA A 263 15.28 -9.79 -13.85
CA ALA A 263 14.05 -10.50 -14.19
C ALA A 263 14.01 -11.89 -13.52
N PRO A 264 12.81 -12.42 -13.19
CA PRO A 264 12.70 -13.79 -12.71
C PRO A 264 13.29 -14.74 -13.77
N ALA A 265 14.07 -15.73 -13.33
CA ALA A 265 14.52 -16.77 -14.24
C ALA A 265 13.28 -17.44 -14.88
N PRO A 266 13.26 -17.64 -16.21
CA PRO A 266 12.15 -18.35 -16.84
C PRO A 266 12.06 -19.74 -16.23
N THR A 267 10.88 -20.12 -15.73
CA THR A 267 10.63 -21.48 -15.26
C THR A 267 10.93 -22.44 -16.40
N PRO A 268 11.86 -23.40 -16.25
CA PRO A 268 12.14 -24.35 -17.31
C PRO A 268 10.85 -25.09 -17.62
N THR A 269 10.37 -24.92 -18.86
CA THR A 269 9.25 -25.73 -19.37
C THR A 269 9.70 -27.18 -19.26
N PRO A 270 8.91 -28.10 -18.67
CA PRO A 270 9.27 -29.50 -18.65
C PRO A 270 9.55 -29.92 -20.10
N ALA A 271 10.76 -30.41 -20.35
CA ALA A 271 11.14 -30.92 -21.65
C ALA A 271 10.09 -31.95 -22.05
N ALA A 272 9.39 -31.68 -23.16
CA ALA A 272 8.45 -32.64 -23.72
C ALA A 272 9.23 -33.95 -23.93
N GLY A 273 8.89 -34.97 -23.15
CA GLY A 273 9.42 -36.31 -23.32
C GLY A 273 9.24 -36.71 -24.78
N THR A 274 10.26 -37.32 -25.35
CA THR A 274 10.27 -37.89 -26.70
C THR A 274 9.07 -38.82 -26.90
N ALA A 275 7.98 -38.27 -27.44
CA ALA A 275 6.85 -39.02 -27.95
C ALA A 275 7.07 -39.24 -29.45
N GLY A 276 6.91 -40.50 -29.88
CA GLY A 276 7.14 -40.97 -31.24
C GLY A 276 6.24 -40.30 -32.30
N PRO A 277 6.50 -40.58 -33.59
CA PRO A 277 5.88 -39.86 -34.69
C PRO A 277 4.40 -40.21 -34.81
N GLY A 278 3.53 -39.27 -34.45
CA GLY A 278 2.09 -39.44 -34.58
C GLY A 278 1.29 -38.18 -34.25
N THR A 279 0.88 -37.46 -35.30
CA THR A 279 -0.29 -36.56 -35.40
C THR A 279 -0.31 -35.21 -34.66
N ALA A 280 -0.23 -34.15 -35.49
CA ALA A 280 -0.92 -32.85 -35.47
C ALA A 280 -0.73 -31.86 -34.28
N ALA A 281 -0.27 -30.65 -34.64
CA ALA A 281 0.03 -29.49 -33.80
C ALA A 281 -1.20 -28.71 -33.28
N PRO A 282 -0.99 -27.84 -32.28
CA PRO A 282 -1.40 -26.44 -32.45
C PRO A 282 -0.34 -25.45 -31.95
N GLY A 283 0.39 -24.83 -32.88
CA GLY A 283 1.29 -23.71 -32.61
C GLY A 283 0.81 -22.47 -33.37
N ALA A 284 -0.21 -21.77 -32.87
CA ALA A 284 -0.77 -20.59 -33.53
C ALA A 284 -1.04 -19.36 -32.62
N ALA A 285 -0.93 -19.46 -31.30
CA ALA A 285 -1.30 -18.35 -30.42
C ALA A 285 -0.17 -17.32 -30.16
N GLN A 286 1.10 -17.73 -30.18
CA GLN A 286 2.21 -16.86 -29.72
C GLN A 286 2.81 -15.95 -30.80
N ARG A 287 2.60 -16.26 -32.09
CA ARG A 287 3.00 -15.35 -33.20
C ARG A 287 2.07 -14.14 -33.33
N GLY A 288 0.80 -14.27 -32.92
CA GLY A 288 -0.20 -13.20 -33.03
C GLY A 288 0.11 -11.98 -32.16
N ILE A 289 0.55 -12.19 -30.93
CA ILE A 289 0.76 -11.10 -29.95
C ILE A 289 1.97 -10.23 -30.35
N ARG A 290 3.05 -10.84 -30.84
CA ARG A 290 4.26 -10.10 -31.26
C ARG A 290 4.04 -9.32 -32.56
N GLU A 291 3.26 -9.85 -33.48
CA GLU A 291 2.87 -9.16 -34.72
C GLU A 291 1.81 -8.07 -34.46
N GLN A 292 0.86 -8.30 -33.54
CA GLN A 292 -0.08 -7.26 -33.09
C GLN A 292 0.65 -6.11 -32.38
N ALA A 293 1.63 -6.40 -31.52
CA ALA A 293 2.41 -5.36 -30.84
C ALA A 293 3.21 -4.49 -31.82
N LYS A 294 3.80 -5.08 -32.86
CA LYS A 294 4.52 -4.35 -33.92
C LYS A 294 3.59 -3.49 -34.78
N SER A 295 2.39 -3.99 -35.08
CA SER A 295 1.35 -3.25 -35.82
C SER A 295 0.85 -2.02 -35.05
N THR A 296 0.64 -2.17 -33.73
CA THR A 296 0.20 -1.07 -32.85
C THR A 296 1.28 -0.01 -32.68
N LEU A 297 2.55 -0.42 -32.51
CA LEU A 297 3.69 0.51 -32.41
C LEU A 297 3.95 1.28 -33.71
N SER A 298 3.78 0.64 -34.87
CA SER A 298 3.92 1.31 -36.16
C SER A 298 2.81 2.35 -36.42
N LYS A 299 1.58 2.10 -35.93
CA LYS A 299 0.46 3.06 -36.00
C LYS A 299 0.63 4.24 -35.06
N LEU A 300 1.32 4.07 -33.93
CA LEU A 300 1.65 5.15 -32.99
C LEU A 300 2.79 6.04 -33.51
N ALA A 301 3.81 5.46 -34.16
CA ALA A 301 4.90 6.21 -34.78
C ALA A 301 4.45 7.11 -35.94
N GLY A 302 3.35 6.75 -36.64
CA GLY A 302 2.76 7.58 -37.70
C GLY A 302 1.88 8.75 -37.20
N ARG A 303 1.55 8.81 -35.89
CA ARG A 303 0.67 9.85 -35.32
C ARG A 303 1.41 10.99 -34.62
N PHE A 304 2.74 10.89 -34.49
CA PHE A 304 3.58 11.96 -33.96
C PHE A 304 4.69 12.27 -34.96
N PRO A 305 4.47 13.15 -35.95
CA PRO A 305 5.58 13.69 -36.72
C PRO A 305 6.53 14.40 -35.76
N ARG A 306 7.81 14.00 -35.79
CA ARG A 306 8.89 14.75 -35.16
C ARG A 306 8.84 16.18 -35.71
N ARG A 307 8.66 17.16 -34.82
CA ARG A 307 8.97 18.55 -35.13
C ARG A 307 10.49 18.66 -35.12
N ASP A 308 11.06 18.91 -36.29
CA ASP A 308 12.35 19.57 -36.44
C ASP A 308 12.26 21.03 -35.91
#